data_AF-A0A6B8JW27-F1
#
_entry.id   AF-A0A6B8JW27-F1
#
_cell.length_a   1.000
_cell.length_b   1.000
_cell.length_c   1.000
_cell.angle_alpha   90.00
_cell.angle_beta   90.00
_cell.angle_gamma   90.00
#
_symmetry.space_group_name_H-M   'P 1'
#
loop_
_entity.id
_entity.type
_entity.pdbx_description
1 polymer ?
#
loop_
_entity_poly.entity_id
_entity_poly.type
_entity_poly.pdbx_seq_one_letter_code
_entity_poly.pdbx_strand_id
1 'polypeptide(L)'
;MPEHEPKACPRCGGGFECRLGSIHRCQCVDIQLSDTTREWIARRYDDCLCRNCLEELSDAERLTSSVPRNEHSARSAARSAARARRVRPEDLLERMRAAPPARGR
;
A
#
# COMPACT_ATOMS: atom_id res chain seq x y z
N MET A 1 -30.83 -22.98 17.88
CA MET A 1 -30.20 -22.58 16.60
C MET A 1 -29.62 -21.21 16.82
N PRO A 2 -28.37 -20.88 16.45
CA PRO A 2 -27.82 -19.58 16.81
C PRO A 2 -28.57 -18.54 15.97
N GLU A 3 -29.44 -17.80 16.64
CA GLU A 3 -30.19 -16.68 16.08
C GLU A 3 -29.18 -15.66 15.58
N HIS A 4 -29.10 -15.50 14.26
CA HIS A 4 -28.33 -14.43 13.66
C HIS A 4 -29.06 -13.13 13.99
N GLU A 5 -28.54 -12.36 14.94
CA GLU A 5 -29.13 -11.07 15.29
C GLU A 5 -28.95 -10.12 14.09
N PRO A 6 -30.03 -9.71 13.40
CA PRO A 6 -29.93 -8.73 12.34
C PRO A 6 -29.54 -7.40 12.99
N LYS A 7 -28.28 -6.99 12.79
CA LYS A 7 -27.79 -5.72 13.31
C LYS A 7 -27.94 -4.63 12.26
N ALA A 8 -28.24 -3.42 12.71
CA ALA A 8 -28.23 -2.24 11.87
C ALA A 8 -26.87 -1.55 11.97
N CYS A 9 -26.29 -1.20 10.82
CA CYS A 9 -25.04 -0.46 10.79
C CYS A 9 -25.27 0.96 11.34
N PRO A 10 -24.56 1.42 12.39
CA PRO A 10 -24.76 2.75 12.96
C PRO A 10 -24.30 3.89 12.02
N ARG A 11 -23.55 3.56 10.96
CA ARG A 11 -23.08 4.54 9.96
C ARG A 11 -24.08 4.77 8.81
N CYS A 12 -24.61 3.70 8.23
CA CYS A 12 -25.49 3.79 7.05
C CYS A 12 -26.94 3.36 7.30
N GLY A 13 -27.25 2.78 8.47
CA GLY A 13 -28.56 2.20 8.79
C GLY A 13 -28.87 0.88 8.10
N GLY A 14 -27.96 0.38 7.24
CA GLY A 14 -28.15 -0.88 6.52
C GLY A 14 -28.15 -2.09 7.45
N GLY A 15 -29.07 -3.03 7.21
CA GLY A 15 -29.09 -4.32 7.89
C GLY A 15 -27.91 -5.19 7.46
N PHE A 16 -27.19 -5.76 8.42
CA PHE A 16 -26.12 -6.71 8.16
C PHE A 16 -26.09 -7.80 9.23
N GLU A 17 -25.41 -8.89 8.90
CA GLU A 17 -25.31 -10.03 9.79
C GLU A 17 -23.94 -10.03 10.48
N CYS A 18 -23.92 -9.67 11.77
CA CYS A 18 -22.71 -9.75 12.57
C CYS A 18 -22.58 -11.15 13.18
N ARG A 19 -21.58 -11.91 12.73
CA ARG A 19 -21.29 -13.25 13.27
C ARG A 19 -20.11 -13.22 14.22
N LEU A 20 -20.20 -12.44 15.31
CA LEU A 20 -19.10 -12.31 16.27
C LEU A 20 -18.68 -13.67 16.87
N GLY A 21 -19.65 -14.54 17.17
CA GLY A 21 -19.40 -15.91 17.64
C GLY A 21 -18.81 -16.85 16.58
N SER A 22 -18.69 -16.41 15.32
CA SER A 22 -18.07 -17.16 14.23
C SER A 22 -17.38 -16.17 13.28
N ILE A 23 -16.35 -15.49 13.79
CA ILE A 23 -15.65 -14.40 13.10
C ILE A 23 -15.19 -14.78 11.68
N HIS A 24 -14.78 -16.04 11.47
CA HIS A 24 -14.40 -16.58 10.17
C HIS A 24 -15.52 -16.56 9.11
N ARG A 25 -16.78 -16.37 9.53
CA ARG A 25 -17.96 -16.25 8.66
C ARG A 25 -18.57 -14.85 8.70
N CYS A 26 -17.96 -13.91 9.42
CA CYS A 26 -18.46 -12.54 9.48
C CYS A 26 -18.10 -11.81 8.18
N GLN A 27 -19.01 -10.96 7.68
CA GLN A 27 -18.78 -10.21 6.44
C GLN A 27 -17.60 -9.23 6.52
N CYS A 28 -17.12 -8.93 7.73
CA CYS A 28 -15.97 -8.06 7.94
C CYS A 28 -14.60 -8.77 7.88
N VAL A 29 -14.55 -10.11 7.86
CA VAL A 29 -13.29 -10.86 8.05
C VAL A 29 -12.28 -10.66 6.91
N ASP A 30 -12.76 -10.54 5.69
CA ASP A 30 -11.93 -10.37 4.50
C ASP A 30 -11.46 -8.91 4.30
N ILE A 31 -11.94 -7.97 5.13
CA ILE A 31 -11.67 -6.53 4.96
C ILE A 31 -10.39 -6.16 5.68
N GLN A 32 -9.43 -5.65 4.91
CA GLN A 32 -8.17 -5.16 5.45
C GLN A 32 -8.30 -3.68 5.84
N LEU A 33 -8.08 -3.38 7.11
CA LEU A 33 -8.09 -2.02 7.69
C LEU A 33 -6.76 -1.80 8.40
N SER A 34 -6.18 -0.59 8.30
CA SER A 34 -5.00 -0.27 9.12
C SER A 34 -5.39 -0.14 10.60
N ASP A 35 -4.40 -0.26 11.49
CA ASP A 35 -4.58 -0.04 12.92
C ASP A 35 -5.18 1.34 13.22
N THR A 36 -4.70 2.38 12.52
CA THR A 36 -5.22 3.75 12.66
C THR A 36 -6.72 3.82 12.37
N THR A 37 -7.16 3.20 11.27
CA THR A 37 -8.58 3.16 10.90
C THR A 37 -9.40 2.31 11.87
N ARG A 38 -8.85 1.19 12.36
CA ARG A 38 -9.49 0.36 13.39
C ARG A 38 -9.71 1.12 14.69
N GLU A 39 -8.69 1.82 15.18
CA GLU A 39 -8.80 2.66 16.39
C GLU A 39 -9.76 3.82 16.18
N TRP A 40 -9.81 4.40 14.98
CA TRP A 40 -10.77 5.44 14.66
C TRP A 40 -12.21 4.91 14.71
N ILE A 41 -12.46 3.73 14.13
CA ILE A 41 -13.78 3.07 14.19
C ILE A 41 -14.15 2.78 15.65
N ALA A 42 -13.26 2.15 16.43
CA ALA A 42 -13.52 1.79 17.82
C ALA A 42 -13.78 3.00 18.75
N ARG A 43 -13.25 4.17 18.41
CA ARG A 43 -13.51 5.42 19.14
C ARG A 43 -14.81 6.11 18.72
N ARG A 44 -15.28 5.88 17.49
CA ARG A 44 -16.41 6.60 16.87
C ARG A 44 -17.72 5.80 16.96
N TYR A 45 -17.63 4.48 16.94
CA TYR A 45 -18.76 3.57 16.89
C TYR A 45 -18.58 2.49 17.97
N ASP A 46 -19.58 2.33 18.83
CA ASP A 46 -19.63 1.30 19.86
C ASP A 46 -20.10 -0.08 19.33
N ASP A 47 -20.52 -0.15 18.07
CA ASP A 47 -21.07 -1.35 17.46
C ASP A 47 -20.43 -1.68 16.10
N CYS A 48 -20.70 -2.88 15.58
CA CYS A 48 -20.13 -3.35 14.32
C CYS A 48 -20.64 -2.55 13.12
N LEU A 49 -19.76 -2.29 12.15
CA LEU A 49 -20.11 -1.69 10.86
C LEU A 49 -20.33 -2.76 9.80
N CYS A 50 -21.21 -2.46 8.84
CA CYS A 50 -21.42 -3.35 7.69
C CYS A 50 -20.20 -3.36 6.75
N ARG A 51 -20.13 -4.40 5.91
CA ARG A 51 -19.04 -4.59 4.94
C ARG A 51 -18.81 -3.37 4.05
N ASN A 52 -19.88 -2.81 3.47
CA ASN A 52 -19.76 -1.67 2.56
C ASN A 52 -19.09 -0.47 3.24
N CYS A 53 -19.52 -0.13 4.45
CA CYS A 53 -18.95 0.97 5.21
C CYS A 53 -17.48 0.75 5.58
N LEU A 54 -17.08 -0.49 5.87
CA LEU A 54 -15.70 -0.83 6.16
C LEU A 54 -14.83 -0.78 4.90
N GLU A 55 -15.33 -1.25 3.75
CA GLU A 55 -14.66 -1.13 2.45
C GLU A 55 -14.46 0.35 2.08
N GLU A 56 -15.51 1.17 2.19
CA GLU A 56 -15.44 2.62 1.96
C GLU A 56 -14.39 3.31 2.85
N LEU A 57 -14.28 2.90 4.12
CA LEU A 57 -13.25 3.43 5.03
C LEU A 57 -11.84 3.00 4.63
N SER A 58 -11.68 1.74 4.21
CA SER A 58 -10.42 1.21 3.70
C SER A 58 -9.97 1.98 2.45
N ASP A 59 -10.90 2.28 1.54
CA ASP A 59 -10.61 3.08 0.33
C ASP A 59 -10.38 4.55 0.63
N ALA A 60 -11.16 5.14 1.55
CA ALA A 60 -10.93 6.50 2.00
C ALA A 60 -9.53 6.66 2.60
N GLU A 61 -9.08 5.72 3.44
CA GLU A 61 -7.72 5.73 3.99
C GLU A 61 -6.66 5.69 2.89
N ARG A 62 -6.87 4.87 1.84
CA ARG A 62 -5.98 4.79 0.67
C ARG A 62 -5.90 6.11 -0.09
N LEU A 63 -7.01 6.83 -0.22
CA LEU A 63 -7.09 8.11 -0.95
C LEU A 63 -6.51 9.27 -0.14
N THR A 64 -6.77 9.32 1.17
CA THR A 64 -6.24 10.37 2.06
C THR A 64 -4.76 10.17 2.35
N SER A 65 -4.28 8.93 2.33
CA SER A 65 -2.86 8.61 2.37
C SER A 65 -2.27 8.77 0.98
N SER A 66 -2.19 10.01 0.47
CA SER A 66 -1.66 10.36 -0.84
C SER A 66 -0.16 10.09 -1.03
N VAL A 67 0.42 9.19 -0.24
CA VAL A 67 1.73 8.60 -0.48
C VAL A 67 1.47 7.17 -0.99
N PRO A 68 1.81 6.86 -2.26
CA PRO A 68 1.54 5.55 -2.83
C PRO A 68 2.25 4.49 -1.97
N ARG A 69 1.47 3.59 -1.37
CA ARG A 69 1.93 2.39 -0.66
C ARG A 69 2.47 1.40 -1.69
N ASN A 70 3.57 1.77 -2.35
CA ASN A 70 4.25 0.97 -3.36
C ASN A 70 5.35 0.12 -2.70
N GLU A 71 4.93 -0.74 -1.77
CA GLU A 71 5.83 -1.67 -1.07
C GLU A 71 6.57 -2.59 -2.05
N HIS A 72 6.00 -2.82 -3.25
CA HIS A 72 6.57 -3.64 -4.32
C HIS A 72 7.10 -2.89 -5.55
N SER A 73 6.81 -1.60 -5.75
CA SER A 73 7.24 -0.89 -6.97
C SER A 73 8.47 0.01 -6.77
N ALA A 74 8.81 0.37 -5.52
CA ALA A 74 10.00 1.19 -5.24
C ALA A 74 11.33 0.42 -5.43
N ARG A 75 11.33 -0.92 -5.32
CA ARG A 75 12.54 -1.74 -5.51
C ARG A 75 12.85 -2.09 -6.98
N SER A 76 11.84 -2.13 -7.85
CA SER A 76 12.02 -2.50 -9.26
C SER A 76 12.39 -1.31 -10.16
N ALA A 77 11.97 -0.09 -9.84
CA ALA A 77 12.35 1.10 -10.60
C ALA A 77 13.81 1.54 -10.37
N ALA A 78 14.37 1.26 -9.19
CA ALA A 78 15.76 1.64 -8.85
C ALA A 78 16.83 0.76 -9.54
N ARG A 79 16.50 -0.46 -10.00
CA ARG A 79 17.47 -1.35 -10.65
C ARG A 79 17.63 -1.08 -12.15
N SER A 80 16.61 -0.55 -12.82
CA SER A 80 16.64 -0.33 -14.28
C SER A 80 17.42 0.93 -14.69
N ALA A 81 17.63 1.89 -13.80
CA ALA A 81 18.39 3.11 -14.07
C ALA A 81 19.92 2.99 -13.88
N ALA A 82 20.41 1.90 -13.27
CA ALA A 82 21.83 1.69 -12.96
C ALA A 82 22.68 1.18 -14.15
N ARG A 83 22.14 1.18 -15.38
CA ARG A 83 22.86 0.76 -16.61
C ARG A 83 23.23 1.89 -17.56
N ALA A 84 23.07 3.16 -17.18
CA ALA A 84 23.69 4.26 -17.91
C ALA A 84 25.08 4.54 -17.32
N ARG A 85 26.12 4.00 -17.97
CA ARG A 85 27.53 4.28 -17.66
C ARG A 85 27.79 5.79 -17.72
N ARG A 86 27.80 6.48 -16.58
CA ARG A 86 28.35 7.83 -16.48
C ARG A 86 29.87 7.72 -16.61
N VAL A 87 30.40 7.86 -17.83
CA VAL A 87 31.83 8.11 -18.02
C VAL A 87 32.16 9.41 -17.28
N ARG A 88 33.09 9.35 -16.33
CA ARG A 88 33.55 10.53 -15.60
C ARG A 88 34.28 11.44 -16.61
N PRO A 89 34.10 12.77 -16.56
CA PRO A 89 34.78 13.68 -17.47
C PRO A 89 36.32 13.54 -17.43
N GLU A 90 36.85 13.06 -16.30
CA GLU A 90 38.29 12.82 -16.10
C GLU A 90 38.81 11.64 -16.93
N ASP A 91 37.98 10.60 -17.12
CA ASP A 91 38.31 9.40 -17.91
C ASP A 91 38.43 9.71 -19.42
N LEU A 92 37.65 10.68 -19.92
CA LEU A 92 37.77 11.16 -21.30
C LEU A 92 39.07 11.95 -21.50
N LEU A 93 39.44 12.78 -20.52
CA LEU A 93 40.65 13.62 -20.57
C LEU A 93 41.92 12.75 -20.52
N GLU A 94 41.91 11.67 -19.75
CA GLU A 94 43.03 10.72 -19.66
C GLU A 94 43.24 9.98 -20.99
N ARG A 95 42.15 9.57 -21.67
CA ARG A 95 42.21 8.93 -23.00
C ARG A 95 42.72 9.87 -24.09
N MET A 96 42.43 11.16 -24.01
CA MET A 96 42.98 12.16 -24.93
C MET A 96 44.47 12.44 -24.69
N ARG A 97 44.94 12.27 -23.45
CA ARG A 97 46.34 12.45 -23.06
C ARG A 97 47.21 11.22 -23.38
N ALA A 98 46.60 10.04 -23.45
CA ALA A 98 47.27 8.79 -23.84
C ALA A 98 47.47 8.68 -25.37
N ALA A 99 48.18 9.65 -25.96
CA ALA A 99 48.72 9.47 -27.31
C ALA A 99 49.98 8.59 -27.21
N PRO A 100 50.03 7.41 -27.85
CA PRO A 100 51.26 6.61 -27.87
C PRO A 100 52.34 7.36 -28.66
N PRO A 101 53.61 7.33 -28.24
CA PRO A 101 54.69 7.85 -29.07
C PRO A 101 54.75 7.02 -30.35
N ALA A 102 54.75 7.70 -31.49
CA ALA A 102 54.98 7.11 -32.79
C ALA A 102 56.33 6.39 -32.78
N ARG A 103 56.32 5.07 -32.58
CA ARG A 103 57.48 4.21 -32.85
C ARG A 103 57.53 3.99 -34.35
N GLY A 104 58.38 4.77 -35.02
CA GLY A 104 58.69 4.63 -36.43
C GLY A 104 60.15 4.96 -36.71
N ARG A 105 61.05 4.01 -36.47
CA ARG A 105 61.89 3.37 -37.49
C ARG A 105 62.80 2.32 -36.87
#